data_AF-A0A1L8Z9U8-F1
#
_entry.id   AF-A0A1L8Z9U8-F1
#
_cell.length_a   1.000
_cell.length_b   1.000
_cell.length_c   1.000
_cell.angle_alpha   90.00
_cell.angle_beta   90.00
_cell.angle_gamma   90.00
#
_symmetry.space_group_name_H-M   'P 1'
#
loop_
_entity.id
_entity.type
_entity.pdbx_description
1 polymer ?
#
loop_
_entity_poly.entity_id
_entity_poly.type
_entity_poly.pdbx_seq_one_letter_code
_entity_poly.pdbx_strand_id
1 'polypeptide(L)'
;MKYHIIVSIFIFLFLNACNPDSNTNQNNSKKGLKTEKIPNKQIKNKLLDDFKNLIETANADRKKYEKKLEEEPSNQYGISIFKEIYWIASYETVADNTERSKNYRKFTYATLNSININKLANL
;
A
#
# COMPACT_ATOMS: atom_id res chain seq x y z
N MET A 1 14.72 -17.31 -4.54
CA MET A 1 15.86 -16.38 -4.33
C MET A 1 15.58 -14.95 -4.79
N LYS A 2 15.04 -14.70 -6.00
CA LYS A 2 14.82 -13.34 -6.53
C LYS A 2 13.90 -12.45 -5.66
N TYR A 3 12.88 -13.04 -5.03
CA TYR A 3 11.93 -12.30 -4.18
C TYR A 3 12.47 -11.93 -2.79
N HIS A 4 13.43 -12.69 -2.25
CA HIS A 4 14.06 -12.36 -0.96
C HIS A 4 14.90 -11.09 -1.05
N ILE A 5 15.53 -10.85 -2.21
CA ILE A 5 16.31 -9.64 -2.47
C ILE A 5 15.38 -8.41 -2.50
N ILE A 6 14.23 -8.52 -3.17
CA ILE A 6 13.25 -7.42 -3.27
C ILE A 6 12.63 -7.11 -1.90
N VAL A 7 12.24 -8.13 -1.13
CA VAL A 7 11.68 -7.95 0.22
C VAL A 7 12.72 -7.37 1.18
N SER A 8 13.98 -7.80 1.08
CA SER A 8 15.07 -7.26 1.90
C SER A 8 15.32 -5.78 1.62
N ILE A 9 15.33 -5.35 0.34
CA ILE A 9 15.49 -3.94 -0.04
C ILE A 9 14.35 -3.08 0.51
N PHE A 10 13.11 -3.55 0.44
CA PHE A 10 11.96 -2.82 0.99
C PHE A 10 12.09 -2.65 2.51
N ILE A 11 12.46 -3.69 3.25
CA ILE A 11 12.64 -3.64 4.72
C ILE A 11 13.76 -2.66 5.11
N PHE A 12 14.89 -2.64 4.40
CA PHE A 12 15.99 -1.70 4.67
C PHE A 12 15.61 -0.24 4.45
N LEU A 13 14.78 0.06 3.44
CA LEU A 13 14.34 1.42 3.16
C LEU A 13 13.35 1.96 4.22
N PHE A 14 12.47 1.11 4.75
CA PHE A 14 11.51 1.52 5.78
C PHE A 14 12.08 1.57 7.19
N LEU A 15 13.10 0.76 7.53
CA LEU A 15 13.76 0.80 8.83
C LEU A 15 14.68 2.02 9.00
N ASN A 16 15.37 2.45 7.94
CA ASN A 16 16.29 3.61 8.02
C ASN A 16 15.57 4.97 7.97
N ALA A 17 14.32 5.03 7.54
CA ALA A 17 13.51 6.26 7.55
C ALA A 17 12.96 6.61 8.96
N CYS A 18 13.08 5.69 9.92
CA CYS A 18 12.65 5.85 11.29
C CYS A 18 13.86 5.84 12.24
N ASN A 19 14.87 6.67 11.99
CA ASN A 19 15.86 7.01 13.00
C ASN A 19 15.87 8.52 13.21
N PRO A 20 15.13 9.06 14.20
CA PRO A 20 15.13 10.47 14.51
C PRO A 20 16.35 10.80 15.36
N ASP A 21 17.56 10.74 14.79
CA ASP A 21 18.73 11.34 15.42
C ASP A 21 18.69 12.86 15.18
N SER A 22 17.73 13.52 15.83
CA SER A 22 17.69 14.97 15.92
C SER A 22 18.64 15.43 17.03
N ASN A 23 19.95 15.33 16.79
CA ASN A 23 20.95 16.06 17.57
C ASN A 23 22.19 16.34 16.72
N THR A 24 22.09 17.37 15.89
CA THR A 24 23.26 18.09 15.38
C THR A 24 23.25 19.50 15.96
N ASN A 25 23.95 19.67 17.08
CA ASN A 25 24.38 20.98 17.55
C ASN A 25 25.39 21.55 16.54
N GLN A 26 24.91 22.28 15.54
CA GLN A 26 25.75 23.09 14.67
C GLN A 26 25.71 24.54 15.15
N ASN A 27 26.58 24.85 16.11
CA ASN A 27 27.06 26.22 16.29
C ASN A 27 27.93 26.54 15.08
N ASN A 28 27.50 27.46 14.19
CA ASN A 28 28.41 28.28 13.40
C ASN A 28 27.70 29.52 12.80
N SER A 29 28.14 30.66 13.33
CA SER A 29 28.36 31.97 12.68
C SER A 29 27.37 32.51 11.65
N LYS A 30 26.78 33.65 12.04
CA LYS A 30 26.12 34.66 11.19
C LYS A 30 26.91 34.94 9.90
N LYS A 31 26.34 34.59 8.75
CA LYS A 31 26.58 35.30 7.49
C LYS A 31 25.26 35.38 6.72
N GLY A 32 24.87 36.60 6.37
CA GLY A 32 23.57 36.93 5.81
C GLY A 32 23.26 36.14 4.54
N LEU A 33 22.20 35.35 4.61
CA LEU A 33 21.41 34.99 3.45
C LEU A 33 20.05 35.67 3.65
N LYS A 34 19.67 36.54 2.72
CA LYS A 34 18.26 36.97 2.63
C LYS A 34 17.47 35.73 2.22
N THR A 35 17.07 34.93 3.19
CA THR A 35 16.08 33.88 2.96
C THR A 35 14.78 34.61 2.70
N GLU A 36 14.37 34.68 1.44
CA GLU A 36 12.98 34.91 1.08
C GLU A 36 12.15 33.95 1.92
N LYS A 37 11.47 34.48 2.93
CA LYS A 37 10.47 33.76 3.71
C LYS A 37 9.31 33.50 2.77
N ILE A 38 9.43 32.49 1.89
CA ILE A 38 8.25 31.81 1.37
C ILE A 38 7.44 31.48 2.64
N PRO A 39 6.22 32.02 2.81
CA PRO A 39 5.55 31.94 4.08
C PRO A 39 5.40 30.47 4.40
N ASN A 40 6.01 30.00 5.50
CA ASN A 40 5.94 28.60 5.96
C ASN A 40 4.50 28.03 5.90
N LYS A 41 3.50 28.91 6.04
CA LYS A 41 2.08 28.66 5.84
C LYS A 41 1.70 28.16 4.44
N GLN A 42 2.24 28.72 3.36
CA GLN A 42 1.96 28.28 1.98
C GLN A 42 2.50 26.88 1.70
N ILE A 43 3.72 26.58 2.15
CA ILE A 43 4.33 25.25 2.03
C ILE A 43 3.51 24.22 2.81
N LYS A 44 3.15 24.56 4.06
CA LYS A 44 2.30 23.71 4.90
C LYS A 44 0.93 23.43 4.28
N ASN A 45 0.28 24.45 3.72
CA ASN A 45 -1.02 24.29 3.09
C ASN A 45 -0.95 23.38 1.86
N LYS A 46 0.06 23.57 1.00
CA LYS A 46 0.29 22.69 -0.15
C LYS A 46 0.50 21.23 0.27
N LEU A 47 1.33 21.00 1.28
CA LEU A 47 1.55 19.65 1.82
C LEU A 47 0.26 19.03 2.38
N LEU A 48 -0.56 19.82 3.07
CA LEU A 48 -1.83 19.36 3.62
C LEU A 48 -2.82 18.98 2.50
N ASP A 49 -2.86 19.78 1.44
CA ASP A 49 -3.73 19.52 0.30
C ASP A 49 -3.25 18.30 -0.50
N ASP A 50 -1.95 18.18 -0.75
CA ASP A 50 -1.35 16.99 -1.37
C ASP A 50 -1.64 15.73 -0.55
N PHE A 51 -1.54 15.81 0.79
CA PHE A 51 -1.83 14.69 1.68
C PHE A 51 -3.32 14.30 1.64
N LYS A 52 -4.24 15.27 1.62
CA LYS A 52 -5.68 14.99 1.45
C LYS A 52 -5.97 14.31 0.13
N ASN A 53 -5.38 14.79 -0.97
CA ASN A 53 -5.54 14.21 -2.29
C ASN A 53 -5.05 12.74 -2.34
N LEU A 54 -3.94 12.44 -1.66
CA LEU A 54 -3.44 11.07 -1.52
C LEU A 54 -4.41 10.18 -0.73
N ILE A 55 -4.95 10.69 0.38
CA ILE A 55 -5.96 9.96 1.18
C ILE A 55 -7.22 9.68 0.35
N GLU A 56 -7.72 10.68 -0.37
CA GLU A 56 -8.92 10.53 -1.19
C GLU A 56 -8.72 9.50 -2.30
N THR A 57 -7.57 9.56 -2.97
CA THR A 57 -7.19 8.58 -4.01
C THR A 57 -7.09 7.17 -3.44
N ALA A 58 -6.40 6.99 -2.31
CA ALA A 58 -6.28 5.70 -1.64
C ALA A 58 -7.64 5.16 -1.16
N ASN A 59 -8.52 6.04 -0.67
CA ASN A 59 -9.86 5.66 -0.23
C ASN A 59 -10.77 5.26 -1.40
N ALA A 60 -10.64 5.92 -2.55
CA ALA A 60 -11.33 5.52 -3.78
C ALA A 60 -10.86 4.15 -4.26
N ASP A 61 -9.56 3.89 -4.22
CA ASP A 61 -9.00 2.58 -4.55
C ASP A 61 -9.50 1.49 -3.57
N ARG A 62 -9.55 1.82 -2.27
CA ARG A 62 -10.15 0.97 -1.22
C ARG A 62 -11.57 0.55 -1.50
N LYS A 63 -12.45 1.53 -1.74
CA LYS A 63 -13.86 1.25 -2.06
C LYS A 63 -13.98 0.36 -3.29
N LYS A 64 -13.09 0.52 -4.27
CA LYS A 64 -13.09 -0.30 -5.50
C LYS A 64 -12.76 -1.77 -5.23
N TYR A 65 -11.72 -2.07 -4.43
CA TYR A 65 -11.39 -3.48 -4.14
C TYR A 65 -12.33 -4.12 -3.10
N GLU A 66 -12.91 -3.33 -2.20
CA GLU A 66 -13.99 -3.80 -1.31
C GLU A 66 -15.20 -4.23 -2.12
N LYS A 67 -15.63 -3.39 -3.06
CA LYS A 67 -16.73 -3.70 -3.98
C LYS A 67 -16.46 -4.96 -4.83
N LYS A 68 -15.21 -5.18 -5.27
CA LYS A 68 -14.83 -6.43 -5.97
C LYS A 68 -15.02 -7.68 -5.10
N LEU A 69 -14.80 -7.60 -3.79
CA LEU A 69 -15.10 -8.73 -2.91
C LEU A 69 -16.61 -8.89 -2.70
N GLU A 70 -17.34 -7.78 -2.55
CA GLU A 70 -18.81 -7.79 -2.38
C GLU A 70 -19.53 -8.38 -3.59
N GLU A 71 -19.07 -8.06 -4.81
CA GLU A 71 -19.62 -8.53 -6.09
C GLU A 71 -18.85 -9.74 -6.65
N GLU A 72 -18.15 -10.48 -5.80
CA GLU A 72 -17.32 -11.62 -6.22
C GLU A 72 -18.18 -12.75 -6.81
N PRO A 73 -17.95 -13.18 -8.06
CA PRO A 73 -18.67 -14.32 -8.65
C PRO A 73 -18.19 -15.64 -8.04
N SER A 74 -18.98 -16.71 -8.18
CA SER A 74 -18.64 -18.03 -7.63
C SER A 74 -17.32 -18.61 -8.15
N ASN A 75 -16.84 -18.17 -9.32
CA ASN A 75 -15.56 -18.56 -9.88
C ASN A 75 -14.40 -17.62 -9.50
N GLN A 76 -14.61 -16.63 -8.63
CA GLN A 76 -13.59 -15.71 -8.10
C GLN A 76 -12.79 -15.02 -9.21
N TYR A 77 -13.52 -14.48 -10.21
CA TYR A 77 -12.98 -13.87 -11.43
C TYR A 77 -12.07 -14.78 -12.27
N GLY A 78 -12.21 -16.09 -12.11
CA GLY A 78 -11.41 -17.10 -12.79
C GLY A 78 -10.03 -17.35 -12.15
N ILE A 79 -9.76 -16.80 -10.97
CA ILE A 79 -8.51 -17.02 -10.23
C ILE A 79 -8.59 -18.37 -9.50
N SER A 80 -8.42 -19.46 -10.26
CA SER A 80 -8.49 -20.83 -9.71
C SER A 80 -7.41 -21.12 -8.67
N ILE A 81 -6.30 -20.39 -8.72
CA ILE A 81 -5.17 -20.51 -7.78
C ILE A 81 -5.61 -20.36 -6.31
N PHE A 82 -6.68 -19.60 -6.02
CA PHE A 82 -7.19 -19.50 -4.64
C PHE A 82 -7.60 -20.85 -4.03
N LYS A 83 -7.98 -21.83 -4.86
CA LYS A 83 -8.34 -23.19 -4.43
C LYS A 83 -7.12 -24.06 -4.14
N GLU A 84 -5.93 -23.61 -4.51
CA GLU A 84 -4.67 -24.35 -4.36
C GLU A 84 -3.79 -23.76 -3.24
N ILE A 85 -4.17 -22.59 -2.70
CA ILE A 85 -3.48 -21.95 -1.58
C ILE A 85 -4.20 -22.31 -0.27
N TYR A 86 -3.56 -23.17 0.52
CA TYR A 86 -4.05 -23.61 1.82
C TYR A 86 -3.52 -22.75 2.96
N TRP A 87 -4.32 -22.56 4.00
CA TRP A 87 -3.82 -22.05 5.27
C TRP A 87 -2.94 -23.08 5.96
N ILE A 88 -1.97 -22.61 6.76
CA ILE A 88 -1.06 -23.49 7.49
C ILE A 88 -1.84 -24.49 8.36
N ALA A 89 -1.47 -25.77 8.25
CA ALA A 89 -2.08 -26.88 8.98
C ALA A 89 -3.62 -26.92 8.87
N SER A 90 -4.19 -26.56 7.72
CA SER A 90 -5.63 -26.56 7.46
C SER A 90 -5.94 -27.10 6.07
N TYR A 91 -7.12 -27.72 5.92
CA TYR A 91 -7.70 -28.01 4.60
C TYR A 91 -8.46 -26.80 4.03
N GLU A 92 -8.62 -25.73 4.81
CA GLU A 92 -9.22 -24.49 4.33
C GLU A 92 -8.29 -23.82 3.32
N THR A 93 -8.86 -23.46 2.18
CA THR A 93 -8.20 -22.71 1.12
C THR A 93 -8.55 -21.23 1.19
N VAL A 94 -7.76 -20.41 0.51
CA VAL A 94 -8.07 -18.99 0.30
C VAL A 94 -9.35 -18.80 -0.52
N ALA A 95 -9.82 -19.80 -1.27
CA ALA A 95 -11.09 -19.75 -1.97
C ALA A 95 -12.31 -19.88 -1.04
N ASP A 96 -12.14 -20.39 0.18
CA ASP A 96 -13.27 -20.72 1.05
C ASP A 96 -14.00 -19.48 1.60
N ASN A 97 -15.22 -19.70 2.07
CA ASN A 97 -16.13 -18.67 2.57
C ASN A 97 -15.91 -18.34 4.06
N THR A 98 -14.66 -18.17 4.47
CA THR A 98 -14.29 -17.73 5.84
C THR A 98 -13.87 -16.27 5.84
N GLU A 99 -13.91 -15.62 7.01
CA GLU A 99 -13.49 -14.22 7.13
C GLU A 99 -12.02 -14.01 6.71
N ARG A 100 -11.12 -14.90 7.14
CA ARG A 100 -9.69 -14.81 6.78
C ARG A 100 -9.46 -15.01 5.28
N SER A 101 -10.15 -15.97 4.65
CA SER A 101 -10.01 -16.22 3.21
C SER A 101 -10.60 -15.08 2.38
N LYS A 102 -11.75 -14.52 2.79
CA LYS A 102 -12.30 -13.29 2.18
C LYS A 102 -11.33 -12.12 2.30
N ASN A 103 -10.75 -11.90 3.49
CA ASN A 103 -9.78 -10.82 3.69
C ASN A 103 -8.53 -11.02 2.85
N TYR A 104 -8.03 -12.26 2.71
CA TYR A 104 -6.93 -12.57 1.82
C TYR A 104 -7.27 -12.17 0.38
N ARG A 105 -8.41 -12.63 -0.17
CA ARG A 105 -8.84 -12.28 -1.53
C ARG A 105 -9.06 -10.78 -1.71
N LYS A 106 -9.65 -10.10 -0.73
CA LYS A 106 -9.81 -8.64 -0.73
C LYS A 106 -8.47 -7.92 -0.87
N PHE A 107 -7.46 -8.34 -0.11
CA PHE A 107 -6.12 -7.75 -0.21
C PHE A 107 -5.42 -8.12 -1.53
N THR A 108 -5.66 -9.32 -2.07
CA THR A 108 -5.23 -9.65 -3.44
C THR A 108 -5.88 -8.70 -4.46
N TYR A 109 -7.19 -8.44 -4.35
CA TYR A 109 -7.88 -7.49 -5.23
C TYR A 109 -7.40 -6.06 -5.09
N ALA A 110 -6.92 -5.65 -3.90
CA ALA A 110 -6.26 -4.37 -3.71
C ALA A 110 -4.96 -4.27 -4.52
N THR A 111 -4.12 -5.30 -4.50
CA THR A 111 -2.89 -5.33 -5.31
C THR A 111 -3.18 -5.39 -6.81
N LEU A 112 -4.21 -6.15 -7.21
CA LEU A 112 -4.59 -6.33 -8.62
C LEU A 112 -5.61 -5.28 -9.08
N ASN A 113 -5.80 -4.18 -8.34
CA ASN A 113 -6.96 -3.32 -8.53
C ASN A 113 -6.95 -2.55 -9.86
N SER A 114 -5.76 -2.31 -10.41
CA SER A 114 -5.52 -1.65 -11.70
C SER A 114 -5.78 -2.57 -12.91
N ILE A 115 -5.85 -3.89 -12.71
CA ILE A 115 -6.06 -4.86 -13.79
C ILE A 115 -7.56 -5.03 -14.06
N ASN A 116 -7.91 -5.13 -15.34
CA ASN A 116 -9.28 -5.43 -15.76
C ASN A 116 -9.68 -6.84 -15.27
N ILE A 117 -10.84 -6.97 -14.64
CA ILE A 117 -11.34 -8.23 -14.08
C ILE A 117 -11.33 -9.38 -15.09
N ASN A 118 -11.61 -9.12 -16.37
CA ASN A 118 -11.65 -10.14 -17.43
C ASN A 118 -10.27 -10.68 -17.79
N LYS A 119 -9.19 -10.06 -17.30
CA LYS A 119 -7.81 -10.49 -17.51
C LYS A 119 -7.24 -11.26 -16.32
N LEU A 120 -7.91 -11.27 -15.17
CA LEU A 120 -7.39 -11.89 -13.94
C LEU A 120 -7.21 -13.41 -14.07
N ALA A 121 -8.08 -14.08 -14.84
CA ALA A 121 -7.96 -15.51 -15.11
C ALA A 121 -6.72 -15.91 -15.94
N ASN A 122 -6.12 -14.95 -16.66
CA ASN A 122 -4.99 -15.18 -17.57
C ASN A 122 -3.67 -14.63 -17.02
N LEU A 123 -3.65 -14.16 -15.77
CA LEU A 123 -2.47 -13.63 -15.11
C LEU A 123 -1.57 -14.78 -14.63
#